data_AF-A0A6S6UGP3-F1
#
_entry.id   AF-A0A6S6UGP3-F1
#
_cell.length_a   1.000
_cell.length_b   1.000
_cell.length_c   1.000
_cell.angle_alpha   90.00
_cell.angle_beta   90.00
_cell.angle_gamma   90.00
#
_symmetry.space_group_name_H-M   'P 1'
#
loop_
_entity.id
_entity.type
_entity.pdbx_description
1 polymer ?
#
loop_
_entity_poly.entity_id
_entity_poly.type
_entity_poly.pdbx_seq_one_letter_code
_entity_poly.pdbx_strand_id
1 'polypeptide(L)'
;MNYLLDTHAFIWWDSQPEKLSPLVLEVLENTHNDLFISVVSLWEMQIKQQLGKLKLNKPLETLIAEQQDVNGFSLLPIRPAYIFTLSEDRPASCSNMGIWSWLGVSVFGRKTASW
;
A
#
# COMPACT_ATOMS: atom_id res chain seq x y z
N MET A 1 -2.35 -0.79 -19.16
CA MET A 1 -1.65 0.36 -18.51
C MET A 1 -1.39 -0.02 -17.06
N ASN A 2 -0.32 0.46 -16.44
CA ASN A 2 0.10 0.00 -15.12
C ASN A 2 -0.40 0.94 -14.02
N TYR A 3 -1.06 0.41 -12.99
CA TYR A 3 -1.57 1.19 -11.86
C TYR A 3 -1.09 0.61 -10.54
N LEU A 4 -0.58 1.47 -9.67
CA LEU A 4 -0.24 1.11 -8.29
C LEU A 4 -1.36 1.62 -7.38
N LEU A 5 -2.01 0.70 -6.68
CA LEU A 5 -3.09 1.02 -5.76
C LEU A 5 -2.54 1.51 -4.42
N ASP A 6 -3.21 2.52 -3.87
CA ASP A 6 -3.06 2.91 -2.47
C ASP A 6 -3.78 1.93 -1.54
N THR A 7 -3.33 1.84 -0.29
CA THR A 7 -3.92 1.00 0.76
C THR A 7 -5.42 1.28 0.95
N HIS A 8 -5.85 2.54 0.96
CA HIS A 8 -7.25 2.89 1.17
C HIS A 8 -8.11 2.55 -0.04
N ALA A 9 -7.58 2.73 -1.25
CA ALA A 9 -8.28 2.35 -2.48
C ALA A 9 -8.54 0.84 -2.50
N PHE A 10 -7.56 0.02 -2.10
CA PHE A 10 -7.71 -1.42 -1.99
C PHE A 10 -8.76 -1.84 -0.95
N ILE A 11 -8.74 -1.24 0.25
CA ILE A 11 -9.71 -1.54 1.31
C ILE A 11 -11.13 -1.20 0.86
N TRP A 12 -11.32 -0.04 0.21
CA TRP A 12 -12.64 0.32 -0.32
C TRP A 12 -13.05 -0.59 -1.46
N TRP A 13 -12.14 -1.00 -2.35
CA TRP A 13 -12.49 -1.89 -3.44
C TRP A 13 -13.06 -3.24 -2.95
N ASP A 14 -12.46 -3.82 -1.90
CA ASP A 14 -12.95 -5.09 -1.31
C ASP A 14 -14.24 -4.92 -0.51
N SER A 15 -14.35 -3.85 0.30
CA SER A 15 -15.41 -3.76 1.32
C SER A 15 -16.52 -2.74 1.04
N GLN A 16 -16.20 -1.66 0.32
CA GLN A 16 -17.08 -0.49 0.10
C GLN A 16 -16.81 0.16 -1.27
N PRO A 17 -16.99 -0.57 -2.39
CA PRO A 17 -16.62 -0.08 -3.72
C PRO A 17 -17.38 1.19 -4.11
N GLU A 18 -18.55 1.44 -3.51
CA GLU A 18 -19.32 2.68 -3.67
C GLU A 18 -18.60 3.95 -3.23
N LYS A 19 -17.53 3.83 -2.44
CA LYS A 19 -16.66 4.96 -2.04
C LYS A 19 -15.62 5.32 -3.08
N LEU A 20 -15.38 4.44 -4.05
CA LEU A 20 -14.47 4.72 -5.16
C LEU A 20 -15.18 5.59 -6.20
N SER A 21 -14.41 6.48 -6.82
CA SER A 21 -14.97 7.27 -7.93
C SER A 21 -15.27 6.36 -9.13
N PRO A 22 -16.24 6.71 -9.98
CA PRO A 22 -16.57 5.91 -11.16
C PRO A 22 -15.35 5.65 -12.08
N LEU A 23 -14.47 6.65 -12.21
CA LEU A 23 -13.24 6.51 -13.00
C LEU A 23 -12.29 5.47 -12.39
N VAL A 24 -12.16 5.43 -11.06
CA VAL A 24 -11.30 4.45 -10.39
C VAL A 24 -11.88 3.05 -10.54
N LEU A 25 -13.19 2.87 -10.39
CA LEU A 25 -13.84 1.59 -10.65
C LEU A 25 -13.63 1.13 -12.09
N GLU A 26 -13.79 2.00 -13.08
CA GLU A 26 -13.53 1.69 -14.49
C GLU A 26 -12.08 1.23 -14.70
N VAL A 27 -11.11 1.88 -14.06
CA VAL A 27 -9.69 1.47 -14.11
C VAL A 27 -9.48 0.09 -13.48
N LEU A 28 -10.10 -0.16 -12.33
CA LEU A 28 -9.94 -1.40 -11.56
C LEU A 28 -10.65 -2.60 -12.19
N GLU A 29 -11.78 -2.40 -12.85
CA GLU A 29 -12.57 -3.45 -13.51
C GLU A 29 -12.07 -3.75 -14.94
N ASN A 30 -11.25 -2.87 -15.53
CA ASN A 30 -10.72 -3.07 -16.86
C ASN A 30 -9.56 -4.08 -16.85
N THR A 31 -9.80 -5.25 -17.44
CA THR A 31 -8.85 -6.36 -17.56
C THR A 31 -7.62 -6.09 -18.43
N HIS A 32 -7.59 -4.98 -19.18
CA HIS A 32 -6.40 -4.54 -19.93
C HIS A 32 -5.43 -3.70 -19.08
N ASN A 33 -5.77 -3.46 -17.82
CA ASN A 33 -4.92 -2.76 -16.87
C ASN A 33 -4.19 -3.75 -15.97
N ASP A 34 -2.89 -3.51 -15.79
CA ASP A 34 -2.08 -4.24 -14.85
C ASP A 34 -2.15 -3.51 -13.50
N LEU A 35 -2.76 -4.17 -12.52
CA LEU A 35 -2.97 -3.63 -11.19
C LEU A 35 -1.89 -4.16 -10.23
N PHE A 36 -1.30 -3.25 -9.47
CA PHE A 36 -0.24 -3.56 -8.52
C PHE A 36 -0.58 -3.08 -7.12
N ILE A 37 -0.18 -3.85 -6.11
CA ILE A 37 -0.20 -3.41 -4.71
C ILE A 37 1.21 -3.58 -4.15
N SER A 38 1.72 -2.54 -3.48
CA SER A 38 3.03 -2.61 -2.82
C SER A 38 2.97 -3.52 -1.60
N VAL A 39 4.02 -4.34 -1.40
CA VAL A 39 4.18 -5.10 -0.15
C VAL A 39 4.28 -4.19 1.09
N VAL A 40 4.64 -2.91 0.93
CA VAL A 40 4.60 -1.92 2.02
C VAL A 40 3.17 -1.69 2.51
N SER A 41 2.22 -1.58 1.57
CA SER A 41 0.81 -1.38 1.89
C SER A 41 0.27 -2.56 2.70
N LEU A 42 0.60 -3.79 2.31
CA LEU A 42 0.26 -5.00 3.06
C LEU A 42 0.87 -4.97 4.47
N TRP A 43 2.14 -4.57 4.59
CA TRP A 43 2.80 -4.48 5.89
C TRP A 43 2.11 -3.46 6.81
N GLU A 44 1.77 -2.28 6.28
CA GLU A 44 1.05 -1.25 7.01
C GLU A 44 -0.34 -1.73 7.45
N MET A 45 -1.08 -2.41 6.56
CA MET A 45 -2.37 -3.03 6.88
C MET A 45 -2.25 -4.04 8.03
N GLN A 46 -1.25 -4.91 7.97
CA GLN A 46 -1.00 -5.92 9.01
C GLN A 46 -0.72 -5.27 10.38
N ILE A 47 0.13 -4.23 10.42
CA ILE A 47 0.40 -3.47 11.65
C ILE A 47 -0.87 -2.80 12.15
N LYS A 48 -1.63 -2.12 11.28
CA LYS A 48 -2.88 -1.46 11.64
C LYS A 48 -3.91 -2.45 12.18
N GLN A 49 -3.97 -3.67 11.64
CA GLN A 49 -4.84 -4.74 12.13
C GLN A 49 -4.43 -5.21 13.53
N GLN A 50 -3.12 -5.43 13.75
CA GLN A 50 -2.59 -5.80 15.07
C GLN A 50 -2.84 -4.73 16.14
N LEU A 51 -2.81 -3.45 15.75
CA LEU A 51 -3.12 -2.32 16.63
C LEU A 51 -4.63 -2.09 16.82
N GLY A 52 -5.50 -2.88 16.19
CA GLY A 52 -6.95 -2.71 16.23
C GLY A 52 -7.47 -1.46 15.50
N LYS A 53 -6.61 -0.78 14.74
CA LYS A 53 -6.93 0.44 13.97
C LYS A 53 -7.55 0.14 12.60
N LEU A 54 -7.38 -1.08 12.11
CA LEU A 54 -8.00 -1.58 10.89
C LEU A 54 -8.77 -2.87 11.21
N LYS A 55 -10.05 -2.89 10.87
CA LYS A 55 -10.88 -4.09 10.94
C LYS A 55 -11.13 -4.58 9.52
N LEU A 56 -10.72 -5.81 9.25
CA LEU A 56 -10.99 -6.51 8.01
C LEU A 56 -12.00 -7.61 8.30
N ASN A 57 -12.85 -7.93 7.33
CA ASN A 57 -13.89 -8.96 7.47
C ASN A 57 -13.30 -10.38 7.54
N LYS A 58 -12.07 -10.55 7.06
CA LYS A 58 -11.32 -11.80 6.97
C LYS A 58 -9.83 -11.55 7.26
N PRO A 59 -9.04 -12.59 7.59
CA PRO A 59 -7.59 -12.45 7.72
C PRO A 59 -6.97 -11.84 6.47
N LEU A 60 -5.94 -10.99 6.64
CA LEU A 60 -5.33 -10.27 5.52
C LEU A 60 -4.79 -11.21 4.45
N GLU A 61 -4.16 -12.32 4.85
CA GLU A 61 -3.67 -13.35 3.93
C GLU A 61 -4.77 -13.91 3.04
N THR A 62 -5.90 -14.30 3.64
CA THR A 62 -7.08 -14.81 2.92
C THR A 62 -7.66 -13.73 1.99
N LEU A 63 -7.73 -12.49 2.47
CA LEU A 63 -8.21 -11.36 1.67
C LEU A 63 -7.37 -11.17 0.41
N ILE A 64 -6.05 -11.17 0.56
CA ILE A 64 -5.12 -11.00 -0.57
C ILE A 64 -5.27 -12.15 -1.56
N ALA A 65 -5.27 -13.40 -1.09
CA ALA A 65 -5.41 -14.56 -1.97
C ALA A 65 -6.69 -14.50 -2.81
N GLU A 66 -7.84 -14.29 -2.16
CA GLU A 66 -9.14 -14.19 -2.86
C GLU A 66 -9.17 -13.03 -3.84
N GLN A 67 -8.62 -11.87 -3.47
CA GLN A 67 -8.60 -10.70 -4.34
C GLN A 67 -7.64 -10.89 -5.53
N GLN A 68 -6.55 -11.64 -5.38
CA GLN A 68 -5.68 -11.99 -6.51
C GLN A 68 -6.39 -12.94 -7.47
N ASP A 69 -7.16 -13.90 -6.95
CA ASP A 69 -7.92 -14.85 -7.76
C ASP A 69 -9.08 -14.19 -8.52
N VAL A 70 -9.79 -13.26 -7.86
CA VAL A 70 -10.98 -12.60 -8.44
C VAL A 70 -10.60 -11.42 -9.34
N ASN A 71 -9.67 -10.58 -8.90
CA ASN A 71 -9.36 -9.29 -9.54
C ASN A 71 -7.99 -9.25 -10.23
N GLY A 72 -7.16 -10.29 -10.10
CA GLY A 72 -5.95 -10.46 -10.92
C GLY A 72 -4.81 -9.47 -10.65
N PHE A 73 -4.78 -8.80 -9.50
CA PHE A 73 -3.68 -7.87 -9.20
C PHE A 73 -2.39 -8.60 -8.78
N SER A 74 -1.26 -7.92 -8.97
CA SER A 74 0.07 -8.42 -8.60
C SER A 74 0.68 -7.68 -7.41
N LEU A 75 1.39 -8.40 -6.55
CA LEU A 75 2.17 -7.77 -5.49
C LEU A 75 3.51 -7.25 -6.03
N LEU A 76 3.79 -5.98 -5.78
CA LEU A 76 5.05 -5.35 -6.14
C LEU A 76 6.04 -5.52 -4.96
N PRO A 77 7.08 -6.38 -5.10
CA PRO A 77 8.04 -6.59 -4.03
C PRO A 77 8.95 -5.36 -3.88
N ILE A 78 9.46 -5.12 -2.68
CA ILE A 78 10.60 -4.23 -2.51
C ILE A 78 11.88 -5.05 -2.64
N ARG A 79 12.74 -4.65 -3.57
CA ARG A 79 14.09 -5.20 -3.73
C ARG A 79 15.11 -4.12 -3.39
N PRO A 80 16.23 -4.46 -2.71
CA PRO A 80 17.29 -3.49 -2.42
C PRO A 80 17.80 -2.75 -3.66
N ALA A 81 17.79 -3.40 -4.83
CA ALA A 81 18.16 -2.80 -6.10
C ALA A 81 17.38 -1.50 -6.39
N TYR A 82 16.09 -1.41 -6.04
CA TYR A 82 15.28 -0.19 -6.25
C TYR A 82 15.70 0.98 -5.35
N ILE A 83 16.40 0.70 -4.25
CA ILE A 83 16.91 1.73 -3.34
C ILE A 83 18.21 2.31 -3.89
N PHE A 84 19.08 1.47 -4.46
CA PHE A 84 20.37 1.90 -4.97
C PHE A 84 20.25 2.84 -6.18
N THR A 85 19.20 2.72 -6.99
CA THR A 85 18.91 3.66 -8.09
C THR A 85 18.62 5.08 -7.59
N LEU A 86 18.19 5.25 -6.33
CA LEU A 86 17.98 6.58 -5.75
C LEU A 86 19.29 7.36 -5.54
N SER A 87 20.44 6.67 -5.55
CA SER A 87 21.74 7.34 -5.46
C SER A 87 22.15 8.03 -6.77
N GLU A 88 21.54 7.62 -7.89
CA GLU A 88 21.81 8.15 -9.23
C GLU A 88 20.94 9.38 -9.53
N ASP A 89 19.70 9.40 -9.03
CA ASP A 89 18.78 10.54 -9.11
C ASP A 89 18.80 11.39 -7.82
N ARG A 90 19.73 12.34 -7.72
CA ARG A 90 19.59 13.45 -6.75
C ARG A 90 18.72 14.55 -7.36
N PRO A 91 17.44 14.70 -6.97
CA PRO A 91 16.72 15.93 -7.29
C PRO A 91 17.43 17.10 -6.61
N ALA A 92 17.81 18.12 -7.39
CA ALA A 92 18.61 19.28 -6.97
C ALA A 92 17.97 20.14 -5.86
N SER A 93 16.79 19.78 -5.34
CA SER A 93 16.03 20.55 -4.35
C SER A 93 16.13 20.03 -2.91
N CYS A 94 16.67 18.83 -2.66
CA CYS A 94 16.71 18.25 -1.31
C CYS A 94 18.02 18.58 -0.57
N SER A 95 18.25 19.87 -0.26
CA SER A 95 19.44 20.30 0.50
C SER A 95 19.19 20.53 1.99
N ASN A 96 17.99 20.31 2.54
CA ASN A 96 17.77 20.65 3.96
C ASN A 96 16.69 19.89 4.74
N MET A 97 16.26 18.70 4.30
CA MET A 97 15.28 17.92 5.05
C MET A 97 15.91 16.63 5.54
N GLY A 98 16.14 16.55 6.85
CA GLY A 98 16.68 15.36 7.50
C GLY A 98 15.83 14.13 7.15
N ILE A 99 16.48 13.13 6.55
CA ILE A 99 15.90 11.85 6.11
C ILE A 99 15.17 11.10 7.24
N TRP A 100 15.43 11.48 8.51
CA TRP A 100 14.88 10.87 9.70
C TRP A 100 13.45 11.31 10.07
N SER A 101 12.85 12.29 9.37
CA SER A 101 11.49 12.76 9.71
C SER A 101 10.34 11.99 9.03
N TRP A 102 10.61 11.21 7.97
CA TRP A 102 9.55 10.66 7.10
C TRP A 102 9.32 9.15 7.20
N LEU A 103 10.23 8.40 7.84
CA LEU A 103 10.01 6.98 8.15
C LEU A 103 9.32 6.86 9.52
N GLY A 104 8.03 7.15 9.55
CA GLY A 104 7.14 6.94 10.70
C GLY A 104 6.84 5.46 10.98
N VAL A 105 7.86 4.59 10.97
CA VAL A 105 7.75 3.19 11.42
C VAL A 105 8.82 2.94 12.48
N SER A 106 8.47 3.26 13.72
CA SER A 106 9.22 2.83 14.90
C SER A 106 9.06 1.31 15.09
N VAL A 107 9.83 0.51 14.35
CA VAL A 107 10.10 -0.88 14.75
C VAL A 107 11.23 -0.85 15.77
N PHE A 108 10.87 -0.62 17.04
CA PHE A 108 11.34 -1.28 18.27
C PHE A 108 11.01 -0.36 19.46
N GLY A 109 10.20 -0.85 20.39
CA GLY A 109 9.99 -0.22 21.70
C GLY A 109 8.71 0.61 21.82
N ARG A 110 7.81 0.13 22.68
CA ARG A 110 6.62 0.83 23.20
C ARG A 110 6.86 2.34 23.38
N LYS A 111 6.11 3.17 22.64
CA LYS A 111 5.54 4.41 23.17
C LYS A 111 4.14 4.60 22.62
N THR A 112 3.19 4.59 23.54
CA THR A 112 1.82 5.04 23.36
C THR A 112 1.82 6.52 22.96
N ALA A 113 1.18 6.84 21.83
CA ALA A 113 0.75 8.20 21.53
C ALA A 113 -0.75 8.17 21.32
N SER A 114 -1.44 8.83 22.26
CA SER A 114 -2.84 9.21 22.24
C SER A 114 -3.14 10.10 21.03
N TRP A 115 -4.26 9.84 20.37
CA TRP A 115 -4.97 10.82 19.56
C TRP A 115 -6.05 11.47 20.42
#